data_AF-A0A839GWE9-F1
#
_entry.id   AF-A0A839GWE9-F1
#
_cell.length_a   1.000
_cell.length_b   1.000
_cell.length_c   1.000
_cell.angle_alpha   90.00
_cell.angle_beta   90.00
_cell.angle_gamma   90.00
#
_symmetry.space_group_name_H-M   'P 1'
#
loop_
_entity.id
_entity.type
_entity.pdbx_description
1 polymer ?
#
loop_
_entity_poly.entity_id
_entity_poly.type
_entity_poly.pdbx_seq_one_letter_code
_entity_poly.pdbx_strand_id
1 'polypeptide(L)'
;MKGLKFILTGILFGIVMSKSEAISWYRIQEMFRFQSFHMYGIIGTAVVLGVIAVYFIKKYKMRDYQGNPITFTPKEKSVPRYLFGGIIFGLGWALVGACPGPLFVNLGYAYWPILIAIFGGLVGTYMYGVLKDRLPH
;
A
#
# COMPACT_ATOMS: atom_id res chain seq x y z
N MET A 1 -19.25 9.78 -15.13
CA MET A 1 -18.33 10.72 -14.44
C MET A 1 -17.75 10.22 -13.10
N LYS A 2 -18.32 9.20 -12.42
CA LYS A 2 -17.79 8.70 -11.12
C LYS A 2 -16.36 8.13 -11.21
N GLY A 3 -16.02 7.43 -12.30
CA GLY A 3 -14.70 6.83 -12.51
C GLY A 3 -13.56 7.82 -12.77
N LEU A 4 -13.86 8.98 -13.37
CA LEU A 4 -12.84 9.94 -13.79
C LEU A 4 -12.04 10.51 -12.60
N LYS A 5 -12.71 10.70 -11.46
CA LYS A 5 -12.04 11.17 -10.24
C LYS A 5 -11.00 10.18 -9.74
N PHE A 6 -11.31 8.88 -9.74
CA PHE A 6 -10.37 7.84 -9.34
C PHE A 6 -9.18 7.74 -10.30
N ILE A 7 -9.42 7.89 -11.61
CA ILE A 7 -8.36 7.92 -12.62
C ILE A 7 -7.44 9.13 -12.39
N LEU A 8 -8.01 10.33 -12.17
CA LEU A 8 -7.23 11.53 -11.89
C LEU A 8 -6.40 11.40 -10.61
N THR A 9 -6.99 10.87 -9.53
CA THR A 9 -6.25 10.60 -8.29
C THR A 9 -5.14 9.57 -8.50
N GLY A 10 -5.39 8.53 -9.30
CA GLY A 10 -4.38 7.53 -9.66
C GLY A 10 -3.22 8.11 -10.48
N ILE A 11 -3.51 8.97 -11.45
CA ILE A 11 -2.50 9.69 -12.23
C ILE A 11 -1.66 10.58 -11.31
N LEU A 12 -2.31 11.37 -10.45
CA LEU A 12 -1.62 12.22 -9.48
C LEU A 12 -0.73 11.40 -8.55
N PHE A 13 -1.24 10.28 -8.03
CA PHE A 13 -0.47 9.37 -7.19
C PHE A 13 0.75 8.78 -7.92
N GLY A 14 0.59 8.33 -9.16
CA GLY A 14 1.69 7.83 -9.99
C GLY A 14 2.77 8.88 -10.26
N ILE A 15 2.36 10.11 -10.59
CA ILE A 15 3.28 11.24 -10.82
C ILE A 15 4.07 11.54 -9.53
N VAL A 16 3.39 11.65 -8.39
CA VAL A 16 4.04 11.94 -7.10
C VAL A 16 5.01 10.82 -6.72
N MET A 17 4.59 9.55 -6.83
CA MET A 17 5.46 8.41 -6.53
C MET A 17 6.71 8.37 -7.39
N SER A 18 6.58 8.72 -8.68
CA SER A 18 7.73 8.75 -9.57
C SER A 18 8.67 9.90 -9.28
N LYS A 19 8.13 11.11 -9.10
CA LYS A 19 8.92 12.29 -8.77
C LYS A 19 9.62 12.18 -7.42
N SER A 20 9.03 11.46 -6.46
CA SER A 20 9.65 11.21 -5.16
C SER A 20 10.65 10.05 -5.15
N GLU A 21 10.97 9.46 -6.32
CA GLU A 21 11.83 8.28 -6.48
C GLU A 21 11.40 7.06 -5.64
N ALA A 22 10.16 7.06 -5.13
CA ALA A 22 9.63 6.00 -4.27
C ALA A 22 9.32 4.71 -5.04
N ILE A 23 9.54 4.73 -6.36
CA ILE A 23 9.47 3.59 -7.26
C ILE A 23 10.81 2.81 -7.28
N SER A 24 11.92 3.47 -6.95
CA SER A 24 13.25 2.91 -7.12
C SER A 24 13.56 1.82 -6.10
N TRP A 25 13.97 0.66 -6.60
CA TRP A 25 14.46 -0.46 -5.79
C TRP A 25 15.64 -0.05 -4.90
N TYR A 26 16.53 0.81 -5.40
CA TYR A 26 17.69 1.30 -4.65
C TYR A 26 17.28 2.07 -3.40
N ARG A 27 16.24 2.92 -3.48
CA ARG A 27 15.74 3.69 -2.33
C ARG A 27 15.13 2.79 -1.25
N ILE A 28 14.46 1.72 -1.67
CA ILE A 28 13.93 0.71 -0.76
C ILE A 28 15.07 -0.06 -0.07
N GLN A 29 16.11 -0.44 -0.81
CA GLN A 29 17.29 -1.08 -0.25
C GLN A 29 18.07 -0.18 0.71
N GLU A 30 18.29 1.09 0.35
CA GLU A 30 18.91 2.08 1.23
C GLU A 30 18.15 2.25 2.54
N MET A 31 16.82 2.17 2.49
CA MET A 31 15.96 2.21 3.68
C MET A 31 16.24 1.00 4.60
N PHE A 32 16.26 -0.21 4.05
CA PHE A 32 16.54 -1.44 4.81
C PHE A 32 17.97 -1.52 5.33
N ARG A 33 18.92 -0.92 4.61
CA ARG A 33 20.34 -0.82 5.01
C ARG A 33 20.64 0.40 5.89
N PHE A 34 19.60 1.18 6.24
CA PHE A 34 19.70 2.41 7.03
C PHE A 34 20.70 3.45 6.48
N GLN A 35 20.87 3.49 5.16
CA GLN A 35 21.80 4.42 4.50
C GLN A 35 21.17 5.76 4.14
N SER A 36 19.84 5.81 4.00
CA SER A 36 19.12 7.03 3.61
C SER A 36 17.83 7.20 4.42
N PHE A 37 17.60 8.42 4.92
CA PHE A 37 16.38 8.79 5.63
C PHE A 37 15.22 9.16 4.70
N HIS A 38 15.44 9.20 3.38
CA HIS A 38 14.46 9.74 2.44
C HIS A 38 13.12 8.98 2.47
N MET A 39 13.15 7.65 2.40
CA MET A 39 11.93 6.83 2.42
C MET A 39 11.26 6.83 3.80
N TYR A 40 12.03 6.84 4.88
CA TYR A 40 11.50 6.99 6.24
C TYR A 40 10.79 8.33 6.43
N GLY A 41 11.31 9.41 5.85
CA GLY A 41 10.68 10.73 5.86
C GLY A 41 9.35 10.73 5.10
N ILE A 42 9.29 10.12 3.91
CA ILE A 42 8.04 10.01 3.14
C ILE A 42 6.99 9.20 3.93
N ILE A 43 7.36 8.02 4.44
CA ILE A 43 6.42 7.16 5.19
C ILE A 43 5.97 7.86 6.47
N GLY A 44 6.91 8.46 7.22
CA GLY A 44 6.62 9.16 8.47
C GLY A 44 5.68 10.35 8.28
N THR A 45 5.94 11.20 7.28
CA THR A 45 5.05 12.34 6.96
C THR A 45 3.67 11.87 6.51
N ALA A 46 3.59 10.82 5.68
CA ALA A 46 2.31 10.24 5.27
C ALA A 46 1.50 9.69 6.46
N VAL A 47 2.16 9.02 7.41
CA VAL A 47 1.51 8.50 8.62
C VAL A 47 1.01 9.65 9.50
N VAL A 48 1.83 10.67 9.76
CA VAL A 48 1.44 11.83 10.58
C VAL A 48 0.26 12.57 9.96
N LEU A 49 0.31 12.86 8.65
CA LEU A 49 -0.79 13.49 7.93
C LEU A 49 -2.05 12.62 7.95
N GLY A 50 -1.91 11.30 7.79
CA GLY A 50 -3.02 10.36 7.88
C GLY A 50 -3.69 10.35 9.25
N VAL A 51 -2.91 10.36 10.34
CA VAL A 51 -3.43 10.45 11.71
C VAL A 51 -4.18 11.75 11.93
N ILE A 52 -3.61 12.88 11.50
CA ILE A 52 -4.26 14.20 11.59
C ILE A 52 -5.58 14.19 10.80
N ALA A 53 -5.57 13.73 9.54
CA ALA A 53 -6.75 13.67 8.71
C ALA A 53 -7.86 12.79 9.33
N VAL A 54 -7.51 11.60 9.83
CA VAL A 54 -8.46 10.70 10.50
C VAL A 54 -9.03 11.34 11.78
N TYR A 55 -8.20 12.06 12.55
CA TYR A 55 -8.65 12.80 13.73
C TYR A 55 -9.69 13.88 13.35
N PHE A 56 -9.42 14.68 12.31
CA PHE A 56 -10.36 15.68 11.81
C PHE A 56 -11.65 15.05 11.29
N ILE A 57 -11.57 13.96 10.52
CA ILE A 57 -12.75 13.24 10.01
C ILE A 57 -13.66 12.79 11.17
N LYS A 58 -13.06 12.22 12.23
CA LYS A 58 -13.80 11.78 13.43
C LYS A 58 -14.39 12.95 14.21
N LYS A 59 -13.62 14.03 14.39
CA LYS A 59 -14.05 15.22 15.16
C LYS A 59 -15.21 15.96 14.49
N TYR A 60 -15.15 16.15 13.17
CA TYR A 60 -16.16 16.90 12.42
C TYR A 60 -17.25 16.02 11.81
N LYS A 61 -17.24 14.70 12.07
CA LYS A 61 -18.16 13.71 11.47
C LYS A 61 -18.32 13.92 9.96
N MET A 62 -17.18 14.08 9.27
CA MET A 62 -17.16 14.38 7.84
C MET A 62 -17.85 13.26 7.06
N ARG A 63 -18.63 13.65 6.05
CA ARG A 63 -19.32 12.73 5.15
C ARG A 63 -18.48 12.49 3.91
N ASP A 64 -18.65 11.32 3.30
CA ASP A 64 -18.06 11.02 2.01
C ASP A 64 -18.64 11.92 0.90
N TYR A 65 -18.12 11.78 -0.31
CA TYR A 65 -18.62 12.53 -1.48
C TYR A 65 -20.11 12.27 -1.80
N GLN A 66 -20.68 11.18 -1.29
CA GLN A 66 -22.08 10.78 -1.47
C GLN A 66 -22.97 11.12 -0.26
N GLY A 67 -22.43 11.76 0.78
CA GLY A 67 -23.17 12.12 2.00
C GLY A 67 -23.23 11.02 3.07
N ASN A 68 -22.56 9.88 2.88
CA ASN A 68 -22.53 8.79 3.86
C ASN A 68 -21.54 9.10 4.99
N PRO A 69 -21.81 8.67 6.22
CA PRO A 69 -20.86 8.80 7.32
C PRO A 69 -19.62 7.94 7.07
N ILE A 70 -18.43 8.49 7.30
CA ILE A 70 -17.18 7.73 7.24
C ILE A 70 -17.05 6.89 8.52
N THR A 71 -17.39 5.61 8.45
CA THR A 71 -17.27 4.67 9.57
C THR A 71 -15.92 3.93 9.51
N PHE A 72 -15.13 4.04 10.58
CA PHE A 72 -13.89 3.27 10.71
C PHE A 72 -14.18 1.94 11.41
N THR A 73 -14.19 0.85 10.65
CA THR A 73 -14.30 -0.50 11.22
C THR A 73 -12.95 -0.92 11.80
N PRO A 74 -12.88 -1.29 13.10
CA PRO A 74 -11.63 -1.76 13.68
C PRO A 74 -11.24 -3.09 13.03
N LYS A 75 -9.93 -3.27 12.82
CA LYS A 75 -9.37 -4.52 12.32
C LYS A 75 -9.61 -5.63 13.36
N GLU A 76 -9.91 -6.84 12.90
CA GLU A 76 -10.03 -8.02 13.77
C GLU A 76 -8.74 -8.24 14.56
N LYS A 77 -8.84 -8.53 15.85
CA LYS A 77 -7.68 -8.82 16.70
C LYS A 77 -7.28 -10.29 16.55
N SER A 78 -6.29 -10.57 15.71
CA SER A 78 -5.67 -11.91 15.62
C SER A 78 -4.15 -11.74 15.51
N VAL A 79 -3.41 -12.24 16.51
CA VAL A 79 -1.95 -12.23 16.52
C VAL A 79 -1.35 -13.17 15.46
N PRO A 80 -1.77 -14.46 15.35
CA PRO A 80 -1.13 -15.38 14.41
C PRO A 80 -1.30 -14.94 12.96
N ARG A 81 -2.51 -14.48 12.58
CA ARG A 81 -2.79 -14.01 11.21
C ARG A 81 -1.86 -12.88 10.79
N TYR A 82 -1.62 -11.90 11.66
CA TYR A 82 -0.77 -10.76 11.31
C TYR A 82 0.72 -11.06 11.40
N LEU A 83 1.14 -11.96 12.29
CA LEU A 83 2.53 -12.35 12.39
C LEU A 83 2.97 -13.14 11.15
N PHE A 84 2.25 -14.21 10.80
CA PHE A 84 2.56 -15.00 9.61
C PHE A 84 2.39 -14.20 8.32
N GLY A 85 1.29 -13.45 8.20
CA GLY A 85 1.06 -12.59 7.03
C GLY A 85 2.11 -11.49 6.89
N GLY A 86 2.53 -10.88 8.00
CA GLY A 86 3.56 -9.84 8.02
C GLY A 86 4.94 -10.37 7.62
N ILE A 87 5.32 -11.56 8.10
CA ILE A 87 6.59 -12.21 7.73
C ILE A 87 6.60 -12.53 6.23
N ILE A 88 5.54 -13.19 5.72
CA ILE A 88 5.44 -13.56 4.30
C ILE A 88 5.48 -12.30 3.42
N PHE A 89 4.71 -11.26 3.80
CA PHE A 89 4.70 -9.99 3.08
C PHE A 89 6.07 -9.30 3.11
N GLY A 90 6.75 -9.28 4.26
CA GLY A 90 8.07 -8.70 4.41
C GLY A 90 9.14 -9.42 3.58
N LEU A 91 9.12 -10.75 3.57
CA LEU A 91 10.01 -11.56 2.73
C LEU A 91 9.76 -11.31 1.24
N GLY A 92 8.49 -11.30 0.81
CA GLY A 92 8.13 -10.97 -0.56
C GLY A 92 8.57 -9.56 -0.94
N TRP A 93 8.41 -8.60 -0.04
CA TRP A 93 8.85 -7.23 -0.25
C TRP A 93 10.38 -7.11 -0.37
N ALA A 94 11.14 -7.84 0.44
CA ALA A 94 12.60 -7.89 0.34
C ALA A 94 13.08 -8.55 -0.97
N LEU A 95 12.40 -9.60 -1.42
CA LEU A 95 12.74 -10.33 -2.65
C LEU A 95 12.45 -9.50 -3.91
N VAL A 96 11.26 -8.90 -3.99
CA VAL A 96 10.84 -8.11 -5.16
C VAL A 96 11.42 -6.69 -5.11
N GLY A 97 11.62 -6.16 -3.91
CA GLY A 97 12.01 -4.77 -3.65
C GLY A 97 11.04 -3.75 -4.25
N ALA A 98 9.77 -4.12 -4.36
CA ALA A 98 8.67 -3.25 -4.74
C ALA A 98 7.44 -3.60 -3.89
N CYS A 99 6.76 -2.57 -3.38
CA CYS A 99 5.51 -2.75 -2.64
C CYS A 99 4.32 -2.56 -3.60
N PRO A 100 3.05 -2.79 -3.18
CA PRO A 100 1.93 -2.74 -4.10
C PRO A 100 1.76 -1.39 -4.83
N GLY A 101 2.21 -0.28 -4.24
CA GLY A 101 2.25 1.01 -4.95
C GLY A 101 3.21 0.98 -6.14
N PRO A 102 4.54 0.85 -5.92
CA PRO A 102 5.54 0.74 -6.98
C PRO A 102 5.29 -0.37 -7.98
N LEU A 103 4.63 -1.49 -7.64
CA LEU A 103 4.31 -2.55 -8.60
C LEU A 103 3.56 -1.98 -9.83
N PHE A 104 2.46 -1.26 -9.59
CA PHE A 104 1.64 -0.71 -10.67
C PHE A 104 2.28 0.52 -11.33
N VAL A 105 3.04 1.33 -10.58
CA VAL A 105 3.73 2.47 -11.20
C VAL A 105 4.89 2.00 -12.08
N ASN A 106 5.67 0.99 -11.66
CA ASN A 106 6.71 0.37 -12.48
C ASN A 106 6.14 -0.24 -13.77
N LEU A 107 4.94 -0.82 -13.72
CA LEU A 107 4.25 -1.29 -14.92
C LEU A 107 3.95 -0.13 -15.88
N GLY A 108 3.52 1.03 -15.36
CA GLY A 108 3.34 2.26 -16.14
C GLY A 108 4.63 2.81 -16.74
N TYR A 109 5.78 2.56 -16.10
CA TYR A 109 7.12 2.87 -16.62
C TYR A 109 7.67 1.80 -17.58
N ALA A 110 6.84 0.85 -18.02
CA ALA A 110 7.22 -0.24 -18.91
C ALA A 110 8.31 -1.18 -18.37
N TYR A 111 8.42 -1.31 -17.04
CA TYR A 111 9.29 -2.30 -16.41
C TYR A 111 8.61 -3.68 -16.41
N TRP A 112 8.67 -4.36 -17.56
CA TRP A 112 7.99 -5.64 -17.80
C TRP A 112 8.23 -6.76 -16.78
N PRO A 113 9.42 -6.94 -16.17
CA PRO A 113 9.64 -7.98 -15.16
C PRO A 113 8.70 -7.88 -13.95
N ILE A 114 8.15 -6.69 -13.67
CA ILE A 114 7.22 -6.48 -12.55
C ILE A 114 5.90 -7.25 -12.73
N LEU A 115 5.55 -7.62 -13.96
CA LEU A 115 4.34 -8.40 -14.25
C LEU A 115 4.36 -9.75 -13.53
N ILE A 116 5.53 -10.36 -13.38
CA ILE A 116 5.69 -11.63 -12.65
C ILE A 116 5.30 -11.43 -11.18
N ALA A 117 5.77 -10.33 -10.56
CA ALA A 117 5.45 -10.00 -9.18
C ALA A 117 3.96 -9.62 -9.01
N ILE A 118 3.38 -8.89 -9.96
CA ILE A 118 1.94 -8.58 -9.97
C ILE A 118 1.12 -9.86 -10.06
N PHE A 119 1.47 -10.75 -11.00
CA PHE A 119 0.78 -12.02 -11.18
C PHE A 119 0.90 -12.90 -9.94
N GLY A 120 2.10 -13.05 -9.38
CA GLY A 120 2.32 -13.78 -8.14
C GLY A 120 1.54 -13.21 -6.95
N GLY A 121 1.48 -11.88 -6.83
CA GLY A 121 0.68 -11.21 -5.80
C GLY A 121 -0.82 -11.43 -5.97
N LEU A 122 -1.33 -11.39 -7.21
CA LEU A 122 -2.73 -11.66 -7.52
C LEU A 122 -3.10 -13.12 -7.21
N VAL A 123 -2.27 -14.07 -7.65
CA VAL A 123 -2.48 -15.49 -7.37
C VAL A 123 -2.41 -15.76 -5.87
N GLY A 124 -1.41 -15.23 -5.17
CA GLY A 124 -1.27 -15.42 -3.72
C GLY A 124 -2.43 -14.82 -2.91
N THR A 125 -2.90 -13.62 -3.29
CA THR A 125 -4.06 -13.01 -2.62
C THR A 125 -5.36 -13.75 -2.92
N TYR A 126 -5.55 -14.23 -4.15
CA TYR A 126 -6.70 -15.07 -4.51
C TYR A 126 -6.69 -16.39 -3.76
N MET A 127 -5.56 -17.10 -3.73
CA MET A 127 -5.40 -18.35 -2.98
C MET A 127 -5.66 -18.13 -1.49
N TYR A 128 -5.11 -17.08 -0.89
CA TYR A 128 -5.40 -16.75 0.50
C TYR A 128 -6.88 -16.47 0.72
N GLY A 129 -7.55 -15.76 -0.20
CA GLY A 129 -8.99 -15.52 -0.14
C GLY A 129 -9.83 -16.80 -0.11
N VAL A 130 -9.46 -17.80 -0.91
CA VAL A 130 -10.14 -19.11 -0.97
C VAL A 130 -9.82 -19.96 0.26
N LEU A 131 -8.58 -19.94 0.75
CA LEU A 131 -8.14 -20.74 1.90
C LEU A 131 -8.44 -20.08 3.25
N LYS A 132 -8.81 -18.80 3.27
CA LYS A 132 -9.00 -18.02 4.50
C LYS A 132 -9.88 -18.76 5.49
N ASP A 133 -11.04 -19.27 5.05
CA ASP A 133 -12.03 -19.91 5.92
C ASP A 133 -11.58 -21.28 6.46
N ARG A 134 -10.50 -21.86 5.90
CA ARG A 134 -9.93 -23.15 6.29
C ARG A 134 -8.68 -23.03 7.14
N LEU A 135 -8.07 -21.85 7.20
CA LEU A 135 -6.87 -21.61 8.02
C LEU A 135 -7.28 -21.44 9.49
N PRO A 136 -6.48 -21.87 10.47
CA PRO A 136 -6.71 -21.50 11.87
C PRO A 136 -6.40 -20.01 12.04
N HIS A 137 -7.39 -19.17 12.33
CA HIS A 137 -7.22 -17.73 12.59
C HIS A 137 -7.65 -17.32 13.99
#